data_AF-A0A542EVZ4-F1
#
_entry.id   AF-A0A542EVZ4-F1
#
_cell.length_a   1.000
_cell.length_b   1.000
_cell.length_c   1.000
_cell.angle_alpha   90.00
_cell.angle_beta   90.00
_cell.angle_gamma   90.00
#
_symmetry.space_group_name_H-M   'P 1'
#
loop_
_entity.id
_entity.type
_entity.pdbx_description
1 polymer ?
#
loop_
_entity_poly.entity_id
_entity_poly.type
_entity_poly.pdbx_seq_one_letter_code
_entity_poly.pdbx_strand_id
1 'polypeptide(L)' 'MRKPSPTTHPKRRTQRGAVTAEYAIMIVAACALGGVLVAILRSPAMQTALKTIINYALKTAGVEGVHL' A
#
# COMPACT_ATOMS: atom_id res chain seq x y z
N MET A 1 27.98 -33.99 39.12
CA MET A 1 26.68 -33.39 39.48
C MET A 1 26.40 -32.24 38.50
N ARG A 2 25.64 -32.46 37.41
CA ARG A 2 25.33 -31.42 36.40
C ARG A 2 23.99 -30.76 36.78
N LYS A 3 23.96 -29.43 36.97
CA LYS A 3 22.69 -28.68 37.12
C LYS A 3 21.96 -28.67 35.78
N PRO A 4 20.63 -28.91 35.75
CA PRO A 4 19.86 -28.77 34.52
C PRO A 4 19.82 -27.29 34.11
N SER A 5 20.12 -27.03 32.84
CA SER A 5 20.05 -25.72 32.20
C SER A 5 18.60 -25.33 31.91
N PRO A 6 18.18 -24.08 32.13
CA PRO A 6 16.82 -23.65 31.83
C PRO A 6 16.62 -23.61 30.32
N THR A 7 15.88 -24.58 29.79
CA THR A 7 15.36 -24.52 28.42
C THR A 7 14.24 -23.50 28.39
N THR A 8 14.57 -22.25 28.06
CA THR A 8 13.60 -21.16 27.86
C THR A 8 12.75 -21.49 26.63
N HIS A 9 11.69 -22.27 26.81
CA HIS A 9 10.68 -22.43 25.78
C HIS A 9 9.92 -21.11 25.65
N PRO A 10 9.93 -20.45 24.48
CA PRO A 10 9.14 -19.25 24.28
C PRO A 10 7.67 -19.60 24.55
N LYS A 11 7.05 -18.89 25.51
CA LYS A 11 5.64 -19.09 25.88
C LYS A 11 4.81 -18.96 24.61
N ARG A 12 3.97 -19.95 24.29
CA ARG A 12 3.12 -20.00 23.07
C ARG A 12 2.38 -18.68 22.74
N ARG A 13 2.06 -17.86 23.74
CA ARG A 13 1.46 -16.52 23.59
C ARG A 13 2.38 -15.52 22.86
N THR A 14 3.68 -15.57 23.10
CA THR A 14 4.69 -14.75 22.41
C THR A 14 4.78 -15.12 20.94
N GLN A 15 4.72 -16.41 20.59
CA GLN A 15 4.72 -16.85 19.19
C GLN A 15 3.48 -16.37 18.43
N ARG A 16 2.28 -16.44 19.04
CA ARG A 16 1.06 -15.91 18.39
C ARG A 16 1.10 -14.40 18.19
N GLY A 17 1.57 -13.64 19.18
CA GLY A 17 1.72 -12.19 19.06
C GLY A 17 2.74 -11.75 18.02
N ALA A 18 3.85 -12.51 17.89
CA ALA A 18 4.86 -12.28 16.87
C ALA A 18 4.28 -12.44 15.45
N VAL A 19 3.54 -13.52 15.20
CA VAL A 19 2.91 -13.76 13.88
C VAL A 19 1.90 -12.66 13.52
N THR A 20 1.05 -12.23 14.45
CA THR A 20 0.10 -11.13 14.18
C THR A 20 0.82 -9.81 13.90
N ALA A 21 1.93 -9.52 14.59
CA ALA A 21 2.73 -8.32 14.36
C ALA A 21 3.40 -8.34 12.98
N GLU A 22 3.92 -9.48 12.55
CA GLU A 22 4.53 -9.66 11.22
C GLU A 22 3.54 -9.31 10.11
N TYR A 23 2.33 -9.88 10.14
CA TYR A 23 1.30 -9.56 9.16
C TYR A 23 0.90 -8.08 9.19
N ALA A 24 0.76 -7.49 10.38
CA ALA A 24 0.44 -6.07 10.49
C ALA A 24 1.50 -5.18 9.83
N ILE A 25 2.78 -5.46 10.05
CA ILE A 25 3.90 -4.71 9.46
C ILE A 25 3.91 -4.87 7.94
N MET A 26 3.64 -6.06 7.41
CA MET A 26 3.58 -6.29 5.97
C MET A 26 2.44 -5.49 5.31
N ILE A 27 1.27 -5.43 5.94
CA ILE A 27 0.15 -4.61 5.47
C ILE A 27 0.53 -3.12 5.51
N VAL A 28 1.14 -2.64 6.60
CA VAL A 28 1.60 -1.25 6.70
C VAL A 28 2.63 -0.92 5.63
N ALA A 29 3.58 -1.81 5.35
CA ALA A 29 4.56 -1.63 4.28
C ALA A 29 3.90 -1.56 2.90
N ALA A 30 2.94 -2.43 2.61
CA ALA A 30 2.16 -2.39 1.37
C ALA A 30 1.36 -1.07 1.25
N CYS A 31 0.71 -0.64 2.32
CA CYS A 31 -0.01 0.63 2.37
C CYS A 31 0.91 1.84 2.16
N ALA A 32 2.15 1.80 2.68
CA ALA A 32 3.12 2.87 2.45
C ALA A 32 3.46 3.03 0.96
N LEU A 33 3.70 1.92 0.26
CA LEU A 33 3.92 1.93 -1.19
C LEU A 33 2.67 2.41 -1.96
N GLY A 34 1.49 1.95 -1.55
CA GLY A 34 0.22 2.45 -2.09
C GLY A 34 0.04 3.95 -1.89
N GLY A 35 0.44 4.47 -0.72
CA GLY A 35 0.44 5.89 -0.41
C GLY A 35 1.33 6.71 -1.35
N VAL A 36 2.53 6.21 -1.67
CA VAL A 36 3.43 6.84 -2.65
C VAL A 36 2.77 6.90 -4.03
N LEU A 37 2.14 5.80 -4.48
CA LEU A 37 1.42 5.79 -5.75
C LEU A 37 0.26 6.80 -5.77
N VAL A 38 -0.52 6.86 -4.69
CA VAL A 38 -1.61 7.84 -4.55
C VAL A 38 -1.07 9.27 -4.62
N ALA A 39 0.06 9.56 -3.98
CA ALA A 39 0.68 10.87 -4.05
C ALA A 39 1.09 11.24 -5.49
N ILE A 40 1.65 10.28 -6.23
CA ILE A 40 2.00 10.47 -7.65
C ILE A 40 0.74 10.74 -8.48
N LEU A 41 -0.34 9.97 -8.28
CA LEU A 41 -1.61 10.16 -9.01
C LEU A 41 -2.28 11.50 -8.71
N ARG A 42 -2.08 12.05 -7.51
CA ARG A 42 -2.59 13.37 -7.12
C ARG A 42 -1.68 14.52 -7.56
N SER A 43 -0.52 14.25 -8.14
CA SER A 43 0.38 15.30 -8.61
C SER A 43 -0.23 16.11 -9.76
N PRO A 44 0.05 17.43 -9.86
CA PRO A 44 -0.48 18.27 -10.92
C PRO A 44 -0.12 17.77 -12.34
N ALA A 45 1.10 17.23 -12.50
CA ALA A 45 1.57 16.68 -13.76
C ALA A 45 0.73 15.46 -14.19
N MET A 46 0.50 14.52 -13.28
CA MET A 46 -0.30 13.32 -13.57
C MET A 46 -1.77 13.66 -13.83
N GLN A 47 -2.33 14.60 -13.05
CA GLN A 47 -3.71 15.06 -13.26
C GLN A 47 -3.89 15.72 -14.63
N THR A 48 -2.93 16.54 -15.07
CA THR A 48 -2.94 17.15 -16.40
C THR A 48 -2.83 16.10 -17.50
N ALA A 49 -1.96 15.11 -17.34
CA ALA A 49 -1.80 14.02 -18.30
C ALA A 49 -3.10 13.21 -18.44
N LEU A 50 -3.72 12.82 -17.32
CA LEU A 50 -5.00 12.09 -17.31
C LEU A 50 -6.11 12.90 -17.98
N LYS A 51 -6.26 14.18 -17.62
CA LYS A 51 -7.25 15.07 -18.26
C LYS A 51 -7.05 15.19 -19.77
N THR A 52 -5.80 15.30 -20.22
CA THR A 52 -5.49 15.37 -21.66
C THR A 52 -5.93 14.10 -22.38
N ILE A 53 -5.65 12.93 -21.80
CA ILE A 53 -6.06 11.63 -22.35
C ILE A 53 -7.59 11.52 -22.39
N ILE A 54 -8.27 11.91 -21.31
CA ILE A 54 -9.74 11.83 -21.25
C ILE A 54 -10.38 12.82 -22.22
N ASN A 55 -9.91 14.07 -22.28
CA ASN A 55 -10.42 15.07 -23.22
C ASN A 55 -10.21 14.62 -24.68
N TYR A 56 -9.10 13.94 -24.99
CA TYR A 56 -8.89 13.32 -26.30
C TYR A 56 -9.93 12.23 -26.58
N ALA A 57 -10.15 11.32 -25.63
CA ALA A 57 -11.13 10.24 -25.78
C ALA A 57 -12.59 10.75 -25.90
N LEU A 58 -12.95 11.80 -25.17
CA LEU A 58 -14.28 12.42 -25.27
C LEU A 58 -14.49 13.09 -26.62
N LYS A 59 -13.46 13.78 -27.12
CA LYS A 59 -13.49 14.40 -28.45
C LYS A 59 -13.64 13.36 -29.57
N THR A 60 -12.93 12.25 -29.50
CA THR A 60 -13.07 11.16 -30.49
C THR A 60 -14.43 10.47 -30.40
N ALA A 61 -15.06 10.44 -29.23
CA ALA A 61 -16.40 9.92 -29.02
C ALA A 61 -17.53 10.89 -29.45
N GLY A 62 -17.22 12.10 -29.92
CA GLY A 62 -18.21 13.10 -30.36
C GLY A 62 -18.93 13.81 -29.21
N VAL A 63 -18.39 13.73 -27.98
CA VAL A 63 -18.92 14.46 -26.82
C VAL A 63 -18.31 15.87 -26.82
N GLU A 64 -19.03 16.83 -27.40
CA GLU A 64 -18.59 18.23 -27.48
C GLU A 64 -18.94 19.03 -26.22
N GLY A 65 -18.05 19.94 -25.80
CA GLY A 65 -18.28 20.90 -24.70
C GLY A 65 -17.84 20.47 -23.30
N VAL A 66 -17.25 19.27 -23.12
CA VAL A 66 -16.73 18.83 -21.82
C VAL A 66 -15.26 19.22 -21.68
N HIS A 67 -14.98 20.13 -20.73
CA HIS A 67 -13.62 20.54 -20.36
C HIS A 67 -13.32 20.08 -18.92
N LEU A 68 -12.57 18.99 -18.80
CA LEU A 68 -12.02 18.48 -17.52
C LEU A 68 -10.73 19.19 -17.16
#